data_AF-A0A8X7MIL3-F1
#
_entry.id   AF-A0A8X7MIL3-F1
#
_cell.length_a   1.000
_cell.length_b   1.000
_cell.length_c   1.000
_cell.angle_alpha   90.00
_cell.angle_beta   90.00
_cell.angle_gamma   90.00
#
_symmetry.space_group_name_H-M   'P 1'
#
loop_
_entity.id
_entity.type
_entity.pdbx_description
1 polymer ?
#
loop_
_entity_poly.entity_id
_entity_poly.type
_entity_poly.pdbx_seq_one_letter_code
_entity_poly.pdbx_strand_id
1 'polypeptide(L)'
;MQTSATQASSSLNWASIQSNIGFIPRSWQQHVVELLAKGRDVMLIAPTGSGKGAIFNLLVAAWPNLLWLAILPLKSLEMEMAARVGARAEYINSDHKSADVLARIKSDEVGIVFLSAEMAVGRDFIRLFEDEAFRKRLGGIVFDEAHTLYEWAVKSSFRPQLMELSGIRHILGRPSLAMSATLPTAHRTALKNHFELRNLETVDLGVNRPNLCIRIAAMQHSPNSFLDLAAWLPELWSVGEGEARHPVVPTIIYLNDKSKIQQLFGVLKRWYERAGLGGKCTIYTSESSRSHKE
;
A
#
# COMPACT_ATOMS: atom_id res chain seq x y z
N MET A 1 -32.98 8.92 -22.69
CA MET A 1 -32.19 10.15 -22.40
C MET A 1 -30.73 9.76 -22.34
N GLN A 2 -30.00 9.99 -23.44
CA GLN A 2 -28.56 9.80 -23.53
C GLN A 2 -27.87 11.00 -22.86
N THR A 3 -27.30 10.80 -21.69
CA THR A 3 -26.38 11.79 -21.09
C THR A 3 -24.97 11.52 -21.61
N SER A 4 -24.60 12.34 -22.59
CA SER A 4 -23.25 12.76 -23.00
C SER A 4 -22.08 12.23 -22.15
N ALA A 5 -21.56 11.05 -22.52
CA ALA A 5 -20.17 10.69 -22.25
C ALA A 5 -19.31 11.31 -23.36
N THR A 6 -18.97 12.59 -23.23
CA THR A 6 -18.06 13.27 -24.16
C THR A 6 -17.28 14.33 -23.40
N GLN A 7 -15.96 14.35 -23.65
CA GLN A 7 -14.87 15.07 -22.96
C GLN A 7 -14.22 14.23 -21.83
N ALA A 8 -12.97 13.75 -21.92
CA ALA A 8 -11.82 14.22 -22.68
C ALA A 8 -10.92 13.07 -23.16
N SER A 9 -10.81 12.93 -24.48
CA SER A 9 -9.65 12.33 -25.15
C SER A 9 -8.59 13.42 -25.32
N SER A 10 -8.14 14.03 -24.23
CA SER A 10 -6.88 14.78 -24.25
C SER A 10 -5.77 13.74 -24.16
N SER A 11 -4.97 13.61 -25.22
CA SER A 11 -3.75 12.81 -25.16
C SER A 11 -2.92 13.26 -23.95
N LEU A 12 -2.48 12.31 -23.12
CA LEU A 12 -1.61 12.60 -21.99
C LEU A 12 -0.35 13.30 -22.49
N ASN A 13 -0.05 14.48 -21.94
CA ASN A 13 1.20 15.17 -22.24
C ASN A 13 2.33 14.59 -21.36
N TRP A 14 2.90 13.48 -21.82
CA TRP A 14 3.97 12.78 -21.09
C TRP A 14 5.20 13.64 -20.80
N ALA A 15 5.55 14.59 -21.67
CA ALA A 15 6.65 15.51 -21.45
C ALA A 15 6.40 16.43 -20.24
N SER A 16 5.20 17.02 -20.15
CA SER A 16 4.79 17.83 -18.99
C SER A 16 4.72 16.99 -17.71
N ILE A 17 4.13 15.79 -17.78
CA ILE A 17 4.03 14.86 -16.65
C ILE A 17 5.42 14.52 -16.11
N GLN A 18 6.37 14.15 -16.98
CA GLN A 18 7.74 13.82 -16.60
C GLN A 18 8.47 15.01 -15.94
N SER A 19 8.29 16.22 -16.49
CA SER A 19 8.85 17.44 -15.92
C SER A 19 8.32 17.70 -14.51
N ASN A 20 7.04 17.44 -14.26
CA ASN A 20 6.42 17.70 -12.96
C ASN A 20 6.80 16.67 -11.89
N ILE A 21 6.93 15.39 -12.25
CA ILE A 21 7.24 14.33 -11.28
C ILE A 21 8.74 14.18 -11.00
N GLY A 22 9.62 14.72 -11.86
CA GLY A 22 11.07 14.70 -11.66
C GLY A 22 11.74 13.34 -11.82
N PHE A 23 11.06 12.35 -12.41
CA PHE A 23 11.61 11.04 -12.74
C PHE A 23 11.00 10.47 -14.03
N ILE A 24 11.66 9.48 -14.62
CA ILE A 24 11.15 8.78 -15.80
C ILE A 24 10.27 7.60 -15.35
N PRO A 25 8.97 7.59 -15.64
CA PRO A 25 8.09 6.50 -15.26
C PRO A 25 8.36 5.24 -16.10
N ARG A 26 8.24 4.08 -15.48
CA ARG A 26 8.35 2.77 -16.15
C ARG A 26 7.22 2.59 -17.16
N SER A 27 7.45 1.81 -18.21
CA SER A 27 6.46 1.56 -19.26
C SER A 27 5.12 1.06 -18.72
N TRP A 28 5.12 0.14 -17.77
CA TRP A 28 3.89 -0.36 -17.15
C TRP A 28 3.17 0.70 -16.29
N GLN A 29 3.90 1.64 -15.68
CA GLN A 29 3.28 2.76 -14.94
C GLN A 29 2.58 3.70 -15.91
N GLN A 30 3.22 3.99 -17.05
CA GLN A 30 2.61 4.77 -18.12
C GLN A 30 1.36 4.08 -18.67
N HIS A 31 1.45 2.78 -18.91
CA HIS A 31 0.34 1.98 -19.39
C HIS A 31 -0.88 2.04 -18.46
N VAL A 32 -0.69 1.93 -17.13
CA VAL A 32 -1.79 2.07 -16.16
C VAL A 32 -2.49 3.43 -16.29
N VAL A 33 -1.72 4.53 -16.37
CA VAL A 33 -2.28 5.89 -16.50
C VAL A 33 -3.00 6.07 -17.84
N GLU A 34 -2.49 5.49 -18.92
CA GLU A 34 -3.15 5.50 -20.24
C GLU A 34 -4.48 4.74 -20.25
N LEU A 35 -4.58 3.62 -19.54
CA LEU A 35 -5.83 2.88 -19.39
C LEU A 35 -6.87 3.71 -18.62
N LEU A 36 -6.46 4.37 -17.54
CA LEU A 36 -7.32 5.29 -16.79
C LEU A 36 -7.78 6.47 -17.66
N ALA A 37 -6.89 7.04 -18.47
CA ALA A 37 -7.23 8.10 -19.43
C ALA A 37 -8.25 7.66 -20.49
N LYS A 38 -8.29 6.36 -20.82
CA LYS A 38 -9.29 5.74 -21.71
C LYS A 38 -10.60 5.40 -21.00
N GLY A 39 -10.77 5.79 -19.73
CA GLY A 39 -11.97 5.52 -18.95
C GLY A 39 -12.10 4.06 -18.50
N ARG A 40 -11.00 3.31 -18.41
CA ARG A 40 -11.00 1.90 -17.99
C ARG A 40 -10.67 1.76 -16.52
N ASP A 41 -11.42 0.91 -15.82
CA ASP A 41 -11.00 0.43 -14.50
C ASP A 41 -9.75 -0.43 -14.65
N VAL A 42 -8.84 -0.37 -13.67
CA VAL A 42 -7.57 -1.10 -13.72
C VAL A 42 -7.33 -1.88 -12.43
N MET A 43 -6.98 -3.15 -12.56
CA MET A 43 -6.33 -3.94 -11.50
C MET A 43 -4.84 -4.03 -11.78
N LEU A 44 -4.02 -3.45 -10.90
CA LEU A 44 -2.57 -3.54 -10.94
C LEU A 44 -2.08 -4.58 -9.93
N ILE A 45 -1.48 -5.65 -10.43
CA ILE A 45 -0.79 -6.66 -9.65
C ILE A 45 0.70 -6.44 -9.83
N ALA A 46 1.35 -5.90 -8.81
CA ALA A 46 2.77 -5.59 -8.88
C ALA A 46 3.44 -5.78 -7.52
N PRO A 47 4.59 -6.47 -7.46
CA PRO A 47 5.20 -6.90 -6.21
C PRO A 47 5.64 -5.70 -5.36
N THR A 48 5.75 -5.88 -4.05
CA THR A 48 6.22 -4.82 -3.14
C THR A 48 7.59 -4.30 -3.57
N GLY A 49 7.78 -2.97 -3.57
CA GLY A 49 9.01 -2.34 -4.06
C GLY A 49 9.12 -2.24 -5.59
N SER A 50 8.12 -2.69 -6.36
CA SER A 50 8.05 -2.43 -7.80
C SER A 50 7.84 -0.96 -8.17
N GLY A 51 7.53 -0.10 -7.19
CA GLY A 51 7.30 1.33 -7.43
C GLY A 51 5.84 1.68 -7.76
N LYS A 52 4.85 0.88 -7.31
CA LYS A 52 3.42 1.20 -7.41
C LYS A 52 3.08 2.61 -6.89
N GLY A 53 3.69 3.03 -5.78
CA GLY A 53 3.47 4.35 -5.18
C GLY A 53 3.80 5.53 -6.10
N ALA A 54 4.65 5.35 -7.12
CA ALA A 54 4.92 6.38 -8.12
C ALA A 54 3.67 6.74 -8.94
N ILE A 55 2.67 5.85 -9.00
CA ILE A 55 1.40 6.13 -9.68
C ILE A 55 0.70 7.32 -9.04
N PHE A 56 0.75 7.51 -7.72
CA PHE A 56 0.11 8.66 -7.09
C PHE A 56 0.62 10.00 -7.65
N ASN A 57 1.94 10.13 -7.82
CA ASN A 57 2.55 11.29 -8.46
C ASN A 57 2.11 11.45 -9.92
N LEU A 58 2.03 10.33 -10.65
CA LEU A 58 1.57 10.33 -12.04
C LEU A 58 0.12 10.79 -12.17
N LEU A 59 -0.78 10.36 -11.27
CA LEU A 59 -2.18 10.77 -11.28
C LEU A 59 -2.32 12.28 -11.07
N VAL A 60 -1.60 12.82 -10.08
CA VAL A 60 -1.60 14.27 -9.78
C VAL A 60 -1.05 15.08 -10.94
N ALA A 61 0.04 14.62 -11.57
CA ALA A 61 0.67 15.32 -12.69
C ALA A 61 -0.11 15.20 -14.00
N ALA A 62 -0.77 14.07 -14.25
CA ALA A 62 -1.55 13.83 -15.46
C ALA A 62 -2.86 14.63 -15.48
N TRP A 63 -3.47 14.83 -14.30
CA TRP A 63 -4.73 15.55 -14.17
C TRP A 63 -4.64 16.60 -13.04
N PRO A 64 -3.92 17.72 -13.27
CA PRO A 64 -3.68 18.72 -12.23
C PRO A 64 -4.98 19.33 -11.69
N ASN A 65 -6.04 19.36 -12.50
CA ASN A 65 -7.34 19.92 -12.13
C ASN A 65 -8.27 18.89 -11.47
N LEU A 66 -7.86 17.63 -11.26
CA LEU A 66 -8.69 16.60 -10.66
C LEU A 66 -8.17 16.18 -9.28
N LEU A 67 -9.09 15.75 -8.42
CA LEU A 67 -8.83 15.14 -7.11
C LEU A 67 -8.97 13.62 -7.20
N TRP A 68 -7.92 12.91 -6.81
CA TRP A 68 -7.93 11.45 -6.64
C TRP A 68 -8.17 11.07 -5.18
N LEU A 69 -9.00 10.04 -4.96
CA LEU A 69 -9.23 9.48 -3.62
C LEU A 69 -8.40 8.22 -3.44
N ALA A 70 -7.37 8.24 -2.59
CA ALA A 70 -6.51 7.08 -2.32
C ALA A 70 -6.89 6.40 -1.01
N ILE A 71 -7.60 5.28 -1.11
CA ILE A 71 -8.04 4.48 0.02
C ILE A 71 -6.89 3.60 0.49
N LEU A 72 -6.47 3.80 1.74
CA LEU A 72 -5.41 3.01 2.37
C LEU A 72 -5.99 2.06 3.42
N PRO A 73 -5.44 0.84 3.57
CA PRO A 73 -5.88 -0.09 4.61
C PRO A 73 -5.40 0.35 6.00
N LEU A 74 -4.34 1.13 6.13
CA LEU A 74 -3.74 1.46 7.42
C LEU A 74 -3.59 2.97 7.58
N LYS A 75 -4.17 3.51 8.66
CA LYS A 75 -4.07 4.91 9.06
C LYS A 75 -2.61 5.39 9.16
N SER A 76 -1.72 4.52 9.60
CA SER A 76 -0.30 4.84 9.80
C SER A 76 0.45 5.24 8.52
N LEU A 77 -0.09 4.89 7.33
CA LEU A 77 0.58 5.16 6.06
C LEU A 77 0.14 6.48 5.41
N GLU A 78 -0.97 7.08 5.84
CA GLU A 78 -1.59 8.19 5.12
C GLU A 78 -0.69 9.44 5.10
N MET A 79 -0.11 9.80 6.25
CA MET A 79 0.82 10.93 6.37
C MET A 79 2.10 10.71 5.55
N GLU A 80 2.69 9.51 5.62
CA GLU A 80 3.90 9.17 4.85
C GLU A 80 3.62 9.25 3.34
N MET A 81 2.49 8.69 2.89
CA MET A 81 2.10 8.70 1.47
C MET A 81 1.85 10.12 0.97
N ALA A 82 1.17 10.96 1.76
CA ALA A 82 0.96 12.37 1.43
C ALA A 82 2.30 13.12 1.32
N ALA A 83 3.21 12.94 2.28
CA ALA A 83 4.54 13.56 2.26
C ALA A 83 5.36 13.15 1.02
N ARG A 84 5.24 11.90 0.57
CA ARG A 84 5.93 11.37 -0.62
C ARG A 84 5.40 11.92 -1.94
N VAL A 85 4.16 12.38 -1.98
CA VAL A 85 3.59 13.06 -3.15
C VAL A 85 3.85 14.57 -3.10
N GLY A 86 3.88 15.15 -1.90
CA GLY A 86 4.24 16.55 -1.67
C GLY A 86 3.05 17.50 -1.64
N ALA A 87 3.25 18.75 -2.05
CA ALA A 87 2.36 19.87 -1.74
C ALA A 87 0.91 19.75 -2.26
N ARG A 88 0.69 18.93 -3.28
CA ARG A 88 -0.66 18.66 -3.85
C ARG A 88 -1.35 17.44 -3.24
N ALA A 89 -0.77 16.83 -2.21
CA ALA A 89 -1.40 15.77 -1.45
C ALA A 89 -1.88 16.25 -0.08
N GLU A 90 -2.98 15.66 0.37
CA GLU A 90 -3.50 15.82 1.72
C GLU A 90 -3.81 14.43 2.28
N TYR A 91 -3.92 14.31 3.60
CA TYR A 91 -4.48 13.12 4.23
C TYR A 91 -5.64 13.48 5.15
N ILE A 92 -6.47 12.51 5.49
CA ILE A 92 -7.56 12.70 6.46
C ILE A 92 -7.74 11.46 7.30
N ASN A 93 -7.73 11.63 8.62
CA ASN A 93 -7.95 10.56 9.59
C ASN A 93 -8.51 11.08 10.91
N SER A 94 -8.72 10.18 11.88
CA SER A 94 -9.33 10.56 13.15
C SER A 94 -8.56 11.63 13.92
N ASP A 95 -7.25 11.78 13.69
CA ASP A 95 -6.39 12.75 14.40
C ASP A 95 -6.12 13.99 13.53
N HIS A 96 -6.41 13.93 12.23
CA HIS A 96 -6.20 14.98 11.24
C HIS A 96 -7.46 15.14 10.39
N LYS A 97 -8.48 15.74 11.00
CA LYS A 97 -9.78 16.03 10.39
C LYS A 97 -10.32 17.35 10.93
N SER A 98 -9.91 18.46 10.33
CA SER A 98 -10.42 19.80 10.64
C SER A 98 -11.26 20.35 9.49
N ALA A 99 -12.01 21.43 9.77
CA ALA A 99 -12.72 22.18 8.73
C ALA A 99 -11.75 22.72 7.67
N ASP A 100 -10.55 23.15 8.06
CA ASP A 100 -9.53 23.65 7.14
C ASP A 100 -9.01 22.55 6.21
N VAL A 101 -8.77 21.35 6.73
CA VAL A 101 -8.37 20.19 5.90
C VAL A 101 -9.45 19.87 4.88
N LEU A 102 -10.72 19.84 5.29
CA LEU A 102 -11.84 19.61 4.37
C LEU A 102 -11.99 20.73 3.34
N ALA A 103 -11.76 21.98 3.73
CA ALA A 103 -11.79 23.13 2.83
C ALA A 103 -10.66 23.07 1.79
N ARG A 104 -9.43 22.70 2.19
CA ARG A 104 -8.32 22.43 1.27
C ARG A 104 -8.60 21.26 0.34
N ILE A 105 -9.15 20.16 0.86
CA ILE A 105 -9.58 19.04 0.02
C ILE A 105 -10.63 19.51 -0.98
N LYS A 106 -11.50 20.46 -0.63
CA LYS A 106 -12.52 21.00 -1.54
C LYS A 106 -11.95 21.92 -2.61
N SER A 107 -10.87 22.65 -2.33
CA SER A 107 -10.18 23.55 -3.27
C SER A 107 -9.41 22.78 -4.35
N ASP A 108 -8.88 23.50 -5.35
CA ASP A 108 -8.07 22.98 -6.45
C ASP A 108 -6.58 22.79 -6.11
N GLU A 109 -6.19 23.09 -4.87
CA GLU A 109 -4.82 22.92 -4.37
C GLU A 109 -4.43 21.44 -4.21
N VAL A 110 -5.40 20.60 -3.85
CA VAL A 110 -5.20 19.17 -3.56
C VAL A 110 -5.55 18.34 -4.80
N GLY A 111 -4.56 17.64 -5.36
CA GLY A 111 -4.72 16.69 -6.47
C GLY A 111 -4.94 15.24 -6.02
N ILE A 112 -4.58 14.89 -4.78
CA ILE A 112 -4.85 13.58 -4.20
C ILE A 112 -5.07 13.67 -2.69
N VAL A 113 -6.03 12.92 -2.18
CA VAL A 113 -6.26 12.77 -0.73
C VAL A 113 -6.12 11.31 -0.32
N PHE A 114 -5.31 11.06 0.72
CA PHE A 114 -5.13 9.74 1.33
C PHE A 114 -6.05 9.58 2.54
N LEU A 115 -6.82 8.50 2.57
CA LEU A 115 -7.82 8.30 3.61
C LEU A 115 -8.17 6.84 3.84
N SER A 116 -8.65 6.55 5.04
CA SER A 116 -9.24 5.27 5.38
C SER A 116 -10.65 5.10 4.79
N ALA A 117 -11.14 3.86 4.73
CA ALA A 117 -12.51 3.58 4.31
C ALA A 117 -13.55 4.30 5.19
N GLU A 118 -13.36 4.28 6.51
CA GLU A 118 -14.25 4.93 7.49
C GLU A 118 -14.30 6.45 7.29
N MET A 119 -13.17 7.07 6.93
CA MET A 119 -13.13 8.50 6.64
C MET A 119 -13.89 8.82 5.36
N ALA A 120 -13.70 8.00 4.32
CA ALA A 120 -14.34 8.20 3.02
C ALA A 120 -15.86 8.07 3.08
N VAL A 121 -16.37 7.10 3.86
CA VAL A 121 -17.82 6.87 4.04
C VAL A 121 -18.41 7.64 5.21
N GLY A 122 -17.58 8.41 5.93
CA GLY A 122 -18.01 9.26 7.03
C GLY A 122 -18.85 10.44 6.54
N ARG A 123 -19.84 10.85 7.34
CA ARG A 123 -20.80 11.93 7.00
C ARG A 123 -20.11 13.22 6.54
N ASP A 124 -19.04 13.64 7.22
CA ASP A 124 -18.37 14.90 6.89
C ASP A 124 -17.72 14.88 5.51
N PHE A 125 -17.16 13.74 5.09
CA PHE A 125 -16.57 13.59 3.76
C PHE A 125 -17.67 13.44 2.70
N ILE A 126 -18.72 12.66 2.98
CA ILE A 126 -19.86 12.50 2.08
C ILE A 126 -20.55 13.84 1.80
N ARG A 127 -20.67 14.73 2.79
CA ARG A 127 -21.23 16.08 2.59
C ARG A 127 -20.50 16.90 1.54
N LEU A 128 -19.20 16.65 1.30
CA LEU A 128 -18.47 17.34 0.24
C LEU A 128 -19.08 17.04 -1.15
N PHE A 129 -19.67 15.87 -1.35
CA PHE A 129 -20.31 15.48 -2.61
C PHE A 129 -21.64 16.22 -2.87
N GLU A 130 -22.21 16.90 -1.89
CA GLU A 130 -23.38 17.76 -2.11
C GLU A 130 -23.04 18.95 -3.02
N ASP A 131 -21.77 19.38 -3.01
CA ASP A 131 -21.26 20.42 -3.90
C ASP A 131 -20.97 19.86 -5.32
N GLU A 132 -21.65 20.42 -6.33
CA GLU A 132 -21.46 20.03 -7.72
C GLU A 132 -20.07 20.35 -8.27
N ALA A 133 -19.49 21.48 -7.88
CA ALA A 133 -18.14 21.87 -8.30
C ALA A 133 -17.10 20.88 -7.76
N PHE A 134 -17.26 20.45 -6.50
CA PHE A 134 -16.43 19.40 -5.92
C PHE A 134 -16.58 18.08 -6.69
N ARG A 135 -17.82 17.63 -6.97
CA ARG A 135 -18.07 16.40 -7.74
C ARG A 135 -17.41 16.41 -9.12
N LYS A 136 -17.50 17.53 -9.84
CA LYS A 136 -16.88 17.69 -11.17
C LYS A 136 -15.36 17.55 -11.15
N ARG A 137 -14.73 17.87 -10.02
CA ARG A 137 -13.28 17.79 -9.82
C ARG A 137 -12.79 16.38 -9.50
N LEU A 138 -13.66 15.44 -9.13
CA LEU A 138 -13.21 14.10 -8.75
C LEU A 138 -12.73 13.31 -9.99
N GLY A 139 -11.50 12.81 -9.91
CA GLY A 139 -10.82 12.08 -10.99
C GLY A 139 -10.98 10.58 -10.93
N GLY A 140 -11.15 10.01 -9.73
CA GLY A 140 -11.30 8.56 -9.54
C GLY A 140 -10.93 8.11 -8.13
N ILE A 141 -11.02 6.80 -7.90
CA ILE A 141 -10.63 6.15 -6.63
C ILE A 141 -9.45 5.22 -6.90
N VAL A 142 -8.44 5.30 -6.05
CA VAL A 142 -7.35 4.33 -5.96
C VAL A 142 -7.53 3.52 -4.68
N PHE A 143 -7.64 2.20 -4.80
CA PHE A 143 -7.59 1.28 -3.67
C PHE A 143 -6.17 0.71 -3.58
N ASP A 144 -5.41 1.15 -2.58
CA ASP A 144 -4.11 0.53 -2.28
C ASP A 144 -4.30 -0.72 -1.41
N GLU A 145 -3.42 -1.70 -1.58
CA GLU A 145 -3.54 -3.03 -0.98
C GLU A 145 -4.95 -3.63 -1.15
N ALA A 146 -5.44 -3.60 -2.39
CA ALA A 146 -6.81 -3.98 -2.76
C ALA A 146 -7.19 -5.43 -2.39
N HIS A 147 -6.22 -6.29 -2.08
CA HIS A 147 -6.48 -7.61 -1.52
C HIS A 147 -7.29 -7.54 -0.20
N THR A 148 -7.15 -6.46 0.57
CA THR A 148 -7.88 -6.23 1.83
C THR A 148 -9.37 -6.04 1.64
N LEU A 149 -9.81 -5.53 0.48
CA LEU A 149 -11.24 -5.43 0.14
C LEU A 149 -11.91 -6.81 0.18
N TYR A 150 -11.22 -7.86 -0.27
CA TYR A 150 -11.71 -9.23 -0.17
C TYR A 150 -11.46 -9.82 1.22
N GLU A 151 -10.22 -9.80 1.71
CA GLU A 151 -9.86 -10.51 2.95
C GLU A 151 -10.56 -9.94 4.18
N TRP A 152 -10.64 -8.61 4.31
CA TRP A 152 -11.16 -7.95 5.50
C TRP A 152 -12.64 -7.63 5.41
N ALA A 153 -13.15 -7.40 4.20
CA ALA A 153 -14.53 -7.00 4.03
C ALA A 153 -15.42 -8.17 3.60
N VAL A 154 -15.09 -8.84 2.49
CA VAL A 154 -15.90 -9.94 1.94
C VAL A 154 -15.79 -11.23 2.77
N LYS A 155 -14.56 -11.64 3.12
CA LYS A 155 -14.29 -12.96 3.69
C LYS A 155 -14.45 -13.03 5.20
N SER A 156 -14.01 -11.99 5.92
CA SER A 156 -14.01 -11.98 7.39
C SER A 156 -14.96 -10.96 8.02
N SER A 157 -15.52 -10.03 7.25
CA SER A 157 -16.33 -8.91 7.74
C SER A 157 -15.66 -8.10 8.86
N PHE A 158 -14.33 -8.15 8.96
CA PHE A 158 -13.53 -7.42 9.94
C PHE A 158 -13.64 -5.89 9.74
N ARG A 159 -13.73 -5.43 8.49
CA ARG A 159 -13.80 -4.00 8.16
C ARG A 159 -14.88 -3.72 7.10
N PRO A 160 -16.17 -3.75 7.48
CA PRO A 160 -17.30 -3.70 6.54
C PRO A 160 -17.37 -2.39 5.74
N GLN A 161 -16.83 -1.28 6.26
CA GLN A 161 -16.83 0.03 5.59
C GLN A 161 -16.11 0.02 4.24
N LEU A 162 -15.19 -0.92 4.04
CA LEU A 162 -14.55 -1.12 2.73
C LEU A 162 -15.59 -1.45 1.64
N MET A 163 -16.68 -2.13 1.98
CA MET A 163 -17.74 -2.49 1.03
C MET A 163 -18.63 -1.30 0.68
N GLU A 164 -18.80 -0.33 1.58
CA GLU A 164 -19.59 0.88 1.37
C GLU A 164 -18.95 1.83 0.34
N LEU A 165 -17.65 1.66 0.06
CA LEU A 165 -16.93 2.43 -0.95
C LEU A 165 -17.47 2.21 -2.38
N SER A 166 -18.23 1.14 -2.63
CA SER A 166 -18.94 0.95 -3.90
C SER A 166 -19.94 2.08 -4.17
N GLY A 167 -20.58 2.61 -3.12
CA GLY A 167 -21.49 3.76 -3.21
C GLY A 167 -20.76 5.03 -3.65
N ILE A 168 -19.58 5.30 -3.09
CA ILE A 168 -18.75 6.44 -3.50
C ILE A 168 -18.37 6.31 -4.97
N ARG A 169 -17.91 5.12 -5.39
CA ARG A 169 -17.58 4.86 -6.80
C ARG A 169 -18.78 5.14 -7.71
N HIS A 170 -19.97 4.68 -7.33
CA HIS A 170 -21.19 4.91 -8.12
C HIS A 170 -21.49 6.40 -8.29
N ILE A 171 -21.34 7.20 -7.22
CA ILE A 171 -21.53 8.66 -7.26
C ILE A 171 -20.50 9.33 -8.18
N LEU A 172 -19.26 8.86 -8.17
CA LEU A 172 -18.19 9.42 -8.98
C LEU A 172 -18.39 9.19 -10.49
N GLY A 173 -18.78 7.97 -10.88
CA GLY A 173 -18.87 7.59 -12.30
C GLY A 173 -17.53 7.69 -13.05
N ARG A 174 -16.41 7.61 -12.34
CA ARG A 174 -15.04 7.70 -12.86
C ARG A 174 -14.29 6.36 -12.69
N PRO A 175 -13.20 6.12 -13.43
CA PRO A 175 -12.40 4.93 -13.28
C PRO A 175 -11.82 4.73 -11.87
N SER A 176 -11.70 3.47 -11.49
CA SER A 176 -11.04 3.01 -10.28
C SER A 176 -9.76 2.25 -10.60
N LEU A 177 -8.74 2.46 -9.77
CA LEU A 177 -7.49 1.70 -9.80
C LEU A 177 -7.39 0.86 -8.53
N ALA A 178 -7.33 -0.46 -8.65
CA ALA A 178 -7.08 -1.37 -7.54
C ALA A 178 -5.65 -1.90 -7.62
N MET A 179 -4.80 -1.55 -6.66
CA MET A 179 -3.39 -1.95 -6.62
C MET A 179 -3.16 -2.99 -5.54
N SER A 180 -2.42 -4.06 -5.83
CA SER A 180 -1.99 -5.03 -4.82
C SER A 180 -0.70 -5.74 -5.21
N ALA A 181 0.02 -6.27 -4.23
CA ALA A 181 1.15 -7.17 -4.51
C ALA A 181 0.67 -8.54 -4.99
N THR A 182 -0.44 -9.02 -4.42
CA THR A 182 -1.10 -10.26 -4.81
C THR A 182 -2.58 -10.00 -4.97
N LEU A 183 -3.19 -10.58 -6.00
CA LEU A 183 -4.64 -10.49 -6.21
C LEU A 183 -5.14 -11.79 -6.86
N PRO A 184 -5.32 -12.87 -6.07
CA PRO A 184 -5.80 -14.14 -6.58
C PRO A 184 -7.12 -14.00 -7.35
N THR A 185 -7.41 -14.94 -8.24
CA THR A 185 -8.61 -14.90 -9.11
C THR A 185 -9.91 -14.69 -8.32
N ALA A 186 -10.08 -15.34 -7.17
CA ALA A 186 -11.24 -15.13 -6.32
C ALA A 186 -11.40 -13.67 -5.85
N HIS A 187 -10.29 -13.01 -5.50
CA HIS A 187 -10.29 -11.61 -5.09
C HIS A 187 -10.67 -10.72 -6.26
N ARG A 188 -10.06 -10.93 -7.44
CA ARG A 188 -10.37 -10.18 -8.66
C ARG A 188 -11.84 -10.26 -9.02
N THR A 189 -12.42 -11.45 -9.02
CA THR A 189 -13.84 -11.66 -9.31
C THR A 189 -14.72 -10.94 -8.29
N ALA A 190 -14.40 -11.05 -6.99
CA ALA A 190 -15.16 -10.39 -5.94
C ALA A 190 -15.10 -8.86 -6.06
N LEU A 191 -13.92 -8.29 -6.26
CA LEU A 191 -13.74 -6.84 -6.45
C LEU A 191 -14.48 -6.35 -7.69
N LYS A 192 -14.35 -7.06 -8.81
CA LYS A 192 -15.06 -6.71 -10.06
C LYS A 192 -16.56 -6.64 -9.85
N ASN A 193 -17.12 -7.65 -9.19
CA ASN A 193 -18.57 -7.74 -8.99
C ASN A 193 -19.05 -6.71 -7.96
N HIS A 194 -18.38 -6.60 -6.81
CA HIS A 194 -18.82 -5.74 -5.71
C HIS A 194 -18.72 -4.25 -6.04
N PHE A 195 -17.63 -3.85 -6.71
CA PHE A 195 -17.43 -2.46 -7.11
C PHE A 195 -17.98 -2.15 -8.50
N GLU A 196 -18.64 -3.12 -9.17
CA GLU A 196 -19.12 -3.00 -10.54
C GLU A 196 -18.07 -2.43 -11.50
N LEU A 197 -16.86 -2.98 -11.47
CA LEU A 197 -15.76 -2.49 -12.30
C LEU A 197 -16.06 -2.77 -13.79
N ARG A 198 -16.04 -1.71 -14.61
CA ARG A 198 -16.44 -1.68 -16.02
C ARG A 198 -15.21 -1.51 -16.91
N ASN A 199 -15.22 -2.17 -18.07
CA ASN A 199 -14.09 -2.18 -19.02
C ASN A 199 -12.76 -2.49 -18.31
N LEU A 200 -12.80 -3.42 -17.35
CA LEU A 200 -11.71 -3.71 -16.44
C LEU A 200 -10.52 -4.32 -17.18
N GLU A 201 -9.35 -3.71 -17.01
CA GLU A 201 -8.06 -4.22 -17.48
C GLU A 201 -7.22 -4.70 -16.30
N THR A 202 -6.41 -5.74 -16.52
CA THR A 202 -5.47 -6.24 -15.50
C THR A 202 -4.04 -6.06 -16.00
N VAL A 203 -3.25 -5.28 -15.27
CA VAL A 203 -1.81 -5.16 -15.47
C VAL A 203 -1.10 -6.01 -14.42
N ASP A 204 -0.61 -7.17 -14.81
CA ASP A 204 0.05 -8.14 -13.92
C ASP A 204 1.54 -8.23 -14.24
N LEU A 205 2.38 -7.75 -13.32
CA LEU A 205 3.84 -7.82 -13.43
C LEU A 205 4.41 -9.13 -12.86
N GLY A 206 3.53 -10.00 -12.35
CA GLY A 206 3.89 -11.23 -11.65
C GLY A 206 4.31 -10.98 -10.20
N VAL A 207 4.36 -12.07 -9.46
CA VAL A 207 4.80 -12.09 -8.05
C VAL A 207 6.24 -12.60 -7.89
N ASN A 208 6.87 -12.99 -8.99
CA ASN A 208 8.20 -13.60 -8.95
C ASN A 208 9.26 -12.59 -8.51
N ARG A 209 10.11 -13.03 -7.60
CA ARG A 209 11.29 -12.29 -7.14
C ARG A 209 12.51 -13.16 -7.43
N PRO A 210 13.14 -13.03 -8.61
CA PRO A 210 14.27 -13.87 -8.97
C PRO A 210 15.48 -13.68 -8.03
N ASN A 211 15.47 -12.58 -7.26
CA ASN A 211 16.45 -12.29 -6.22
C ASN A 211 16.16 -12.99 -4.87
N LEU A 212 15.09 -13.78 -4.74
CA LEU A 212 14.74 -14.52 -3.53
C LEU A 212 14.90 -16.03 -3.75
N CYS A 213 15.66 -16.68 -2.87
CA CYS A 213 15.74 -18.15 -2.80
C CYS A 213 14.82 -18.64 -1.68
N ILE A 214 13.87 -19.52 -2.01
CA ILE A 214 12.96 -20.14 -1.03
C ILE A 214 13.55 -21.49 -0.62
N ARG A 215 13.77 -21.68 0.69
CA ARG A 215 14.19 -22.96 1.27
C ARG A 215 13.17 -23.39 2.32
N ILE A 216 12.85 -24.69 2.32
CA ILE A 216 11.97 -25.31 3.31
C ILE A 216 12.81 -26.37 4.03
N ALA A 217 12.84 -26.31 5.36
CA ALA A 217 13.52 -27.28 6.20
C ALA A 217 12.56 -27.80 7.27
N ALA A 218 12.57 -29.11 7.49
CA ALA A 218 11.85 -29.71 8.61
C ALA A 218 12.56 -29.36 9.92
N MET A 219 11.80 -28.91 10.92
CA MET A 219 12.32 -28.66 12.26
C MET A 219 12.84 -29.95 12.87
N GLN A 220 14.08 -29.94 13.38
CA GLN A 220 14.70 -31.11 14.02
C GLN A 220 14.50 -31.08 15.54
N HIS A 221 14.20 -29.90 16.09
CA HIS A 221 13.98 -29.71 17.52
C HIS A 221 12.58 -29.15 17.80
N SER A 222 12.18 -29.19 19.08
CA SER A 222 10.95 -28.55 19.51
C SER A 222 10.96 -27.05 19.14
N PRO A 223 9.87 -26.47 18.61
CA PRO A 223 9.79 -25.05 18.29
C PRO A 223 10.09 -24.12 19.46
N ASN A 224 9.94 -24.59 20.70
CA ASN A 224 10.21 -23.82 21.91
C ASN A 224 11.72 -23.81 22.27
N SER A 225 12.54 -24.65 21.63
CA SER A 225 13.97 -24.73 21.90
C SER A 225 14.79 -23.69 21.12
N PHE A 226 14.28 -23.23 19.97
CA PHE A 226 14.95 -22.35 19.02
C PHE A 226 16.29 -22.87 18.46
N LEU A 227 16.67 -24.12 18.73
CA LEU A 227 17.96 -24.69 18.34
C LEU A 227 18.14 -24.77 16.82
N ASP A 228 17.06 -25.01 16.08
CA ASP A 228 17.09 -25.06 14.61
C ASP A 228 17.59 -23.75 13.99
N LEU A 229 17.48 -22.60 14.69
CA LEU A 229 18.01 -21.31 14.20
C LEU A 229 19.53 -21.27 14.17
N ALA A 230 20.22 -22.11 14.95
CA ALA A 230 21.68 -22.14 14.98
C ALA A 230 22.26 -22.40 13.59
N ALA A 231 21.62 -23.26 12.80
CA ALA A 231 22.02 -23.58 11.43
C ALA A 231 21.82 -22.42 10.44
N TRP A 232 21.00 -21.42 10.79
CA TRP A 232 20.67 -20.27 9.93
C TRP A 232 21.36 -18.97 10.36
N LEU A 233 22.04 -18.97 11.50
CA LEU A 233 22.76 -17.81 12.06
C LEU A 233 24.24 -18.17 12.30
N PRO A 234 25.01 -18.46 11.24
CA PRO A 234 26.39 -18.94 11.36
C PRO A 234 27.32 -17.90 12.00
N GLU A 235 26.99 -16.60 11.97
CA GLU A 235 27.76 -15.54 12.60
C GLU A 235 27.86 -15.68 14.13
N LEU A 236 26.95 -16.43 14.74
CA LEU A 236 26.90 -16.62 16.20
C LEU A 236 27.89 -17.66 16.70
N TRP A 237 28.44 -18.48 15.81
CA TRP A 237 29.31 -19.60 16.16
C TRP A 237 30.73 -19.32 15.67
N SER A 238 31.74 -19.76 16.43
CA SER A 238 33.13 -19.66 16.02
C SER A 238 33.41 -20.66 14.92
N VAL A 239 33.90 -20.17 13.79
CA VAL A 239 34.74 -20.95 12.88
C VAL A 239 36.11 -21.13 13.57
N GLY A 240 36.84 -22.21 13.29
CA GLY A 240 37.95 -22.72 14.13
C GLY A 240 39.09 -21.72 14.41
N GLU A 241 40.06 -22.09 15.26
CA GLU A 241 41.23 -21.24 15.52
C GLU A 241 41.91 -20.83 14.19
N GLY A 242 41.91 -19.53 13.90
CA GLY A 242 42.49 -18.95 12.68
C GLY A 242 41.51 -18.60 11.56
N GLU A 243 40.22 -18.94 11.69
CA GLU A 243 39.21 -18.60 10.66
C GLU A 243 38.49 -17.28 10.96
N ALA A 244 38.28 -16.47 9.91
CA ALA A 244 37.53 -15.24 10.01
C ALA A 244 36.04 -15.52 10.20
N ARG A 245 35.41 -14.81 11.15
CA ARG A 245 33.98 -14.97 11.45
C ARG A 245 33.10 -14.63 10.23
N HIS A 246 31.99 -15.34 10.09
CA HIS A 246 30.96 -14.99 9.12
C HIS A 246 30.41 -13.57 9.37
N PRO A 247 30.16 -12.79 8.30
CA PRO A 247 29.57 -11.47 8.42
C PRO A 247 28.13 -11.58 8.95
N VAL A 248 27.72 -10.60 9.75
CA VAL A 248 26.33 -10.48 10.19
C VAL A 248 25.47 -10.04 9.00
N VAL A 249 24.51 -10.88 8.62
CA VAL A 249 23.56 -10.58 7.54
C VAL A 249 22.26 -10.05 8.17
N PRO A 250 21.69 -8.94 7.69
CA PRO A 250 20.38 -8.47 8.14
C PRO A 250 19.32 -9.56 7.99
N THR A 251 18.75 -9.98 9.12
CA THR A 251 17.83 -11.13 9.20
C THR A 251 16.56 -10.75 9.94
N ILE A 252 15.41 -11.12 9.37
CA ILE A 252 14.10 -10.95 10.01
C ILE A 252 13.57 -12.34 10.35
N ILE A 253 13.25 -12.56 11.62
CA ILE A 253 12.66 -13.81 12.10
C ILE A 253 11.21 -13.54 12.48
N TYR A 254 10.28 -14.14 11.76
CA TYR A 254 8.85 -14.04 12.05
C TYR A 254 8.39 -15.16 12.98
N LEU A 255 7.63 -14.79 14.01
CA LEU A 255 6.97 -15.69 14.94
C LEU A 255 5.51 -15.27 15.06
N ASN A 256 4.62 -16.25 15.21
CA ASN A 256 3.18 -16.03 15.30
C ASN A 256 2.67 -15.78 16.73
N ASP A 257 3.55 -15.80 17.73
CA ASP A 257 3.19 -15.66 19.15
C ASP A 257 4.10 -14.66 19.88
N LYS A 258 3.48 -13.72 20.61
CA LYS A 258 4.20 -12.65 21.31
C LYS A 258 5.09 -13.18 22.44
N SER A 259 4.64 -14.19 23.18
CA SER A 259 5.43 -14.81 24.25
C SER A 259 6.66 -15.48 23.67
N LYS A 260 6.52 -16.19 22.54
CA LYS A 260 7.65 -16.79 21.81
C LYS A 260 8.62 -15.75 21.28
N ILE A 261 8.17 -14.59 20.83
CA ILE A 261 9.06 -13.48 20.42
C ILE A 261 9.95 -13.04 21.59
N GLN A 262 9.37 -12.82 22.77
CA GLN A 262 10.13 -12.43 23.95
C GLN A 262 11.11 -13.51 24.40
N GLN A 263 10.68 -14.77 24.39
CA GLN A 263 11.55 -15.91 24.71
C GLN A 263 12.72 -16.03 23.73
N LEU A 264 12.45 -16.00 22.42
CA LEU A 264 13.48 -16.05 21.39
C LEU A 264 14.44 -14.89 21.53
N PHE A 265 13.94 -13.67 21.76
CA PHE A 265 14.79 -12.50 21.93
C PHE A 265 15.74 -12.65 23.12
N GLY A 266 15.26 -13.14 24.26
CA GLY A 266 16.13 -13.42 25.40
C GLY A 266 17.23 -14.43 25.07
N VAL A 267 16.92 -15.45 24.26
CA VAL A 267 17.89 -16.45 23.78
C VAL A 267 18.90 -15.83 22.82
N LEU A 268 18.44 -15.16 21.76
CA LEU A 268 19.29 -14.52 20.75
C LEU A 268 20.18 -13.45 21.37
N LYS A 269 19.64 -12.60 22.26
CA LYS A 269 20.42 -11.56 22.95
C LYS A 269 21.64 -12.17 23.65
N ARG A 270 21.46 -13.26 24.41
CA ARG A 270 22.56 -13.98 25.07
C ARG A 270 23.52 -14.63 24.07
N TRP A 271 23.04 -15.09 22.91
CA TRP A 271 23.89 -15.67 21.88
C TRP A 271 24.76 -14.61 21.20
N TYR A 272 24.16 -13.49 20.78
CA TYR A 272 24.87 -12.34 20.21
C TYR A 272 25.84 -11.72 21.22
N GLU A 273 25.50 -11.62 22.51
CA GLU A 273 26.42 -11.15 23.56
C GLU A 273 27.65 -12.06 23.71
N ARG A 274 27.45 -13.38 23.80
CA ARG A 274 28.56 -14.36 23.85
C ARG A 274 29.41 -14.33 22.58
N ALA A 275 28.80 -14.01 21.44
CA ALA A 275 29.49 -13.79 20.20
C ALA A 275 30.22 -12.43 20.14
N GLY A 276 30.11 -11.52 21.12
CA GLY A 276 30.69 -10.18 21.00
C GLY A 276 29.98 -9.30 19.96
N LEU A 277 28.74 -9.65 19.59
CA LEU A 277 27.87 -8.95 18.66
C LEU A 277 26.68 -8.30 19.41
N GLY A 278 26.91 -7.87 20.66
CA GLY A 278 25.90 -7.24 21.51
C GLY A 278 25.21 -6.06 20.83
N GLY A 279 23.90 -5.91 21.07
CA GLY A 279 23.09 -4.83 20.49
C GLY A 279 22.71 -5.00 19.02
N LYS A 280 23.11 -6.10 18.35
CA LYS A 280 22.74 -6.39 16.96
C LYS A 280 21.42 -7.16 16.79
N CYS A 281 20.71 -7.40 17.89
CA CYS A 281 19.40 -8.07 17.90
C CYS A 281 18.37 -7.15 18.58
N THR A 282 17.17 -7.06 17.99
CA THR A 282 16.04 -6.31 18.54
C THR A 282 14.73 -7.06 18.28
N ILE A 283 13.65 -6.62 18.93
CA ILE A 283 12.30 -7.13 18.71
C ILE A 283 11.36 -6.05 18.22
N TYR A 284 10.43 -6.45 17.37
CA TYR A 284 9.36 -5.61 16.88
C TYR A 284 8.02 -6.31 17.14
N THR A 285 7.14 -5.67 17.90
CA THR A 285 5.77 -6.13 18.14
C THR A 285 4.78 -4.97 17.93
N SER A 286 3.48 -5.28 17.90
CA SER A 286 2.43 -4.26 17.81
C SER A 286 2.55 -3.19 18.90
N GLU A 287 3.02 -3.56 20.09
CA GLU A 287 3.16 -2.72 21.29
C GLU A 287 4.50 -1.99 21.41
N SER A 288 5.46 -2.25 20.51
CA SER A 288 6.74 -1.51 20.51
C SER A 288 6.46 0.00 20.37
N SER A 289 7.12 0.81 21.21
CA SER A 289 6.96 2.28 21.22
C SER A 289 7.32 2.87 19.86
N ARG A 290 6.73 4.02 19.48
CA ARG A 290 7.06 4.70 18.21
C ARG A 290 8.57 4.94 18.06
N SER A 291 9.25 5.30 19.14
CA SER A 291 10.71 5.47 19.19
C SER A 291 11.54 4.20 18.98
N HIS A 292 10.94 3.01 19.10
CA HIS A 292 11.57 1.72 18.78
C HIS A 292 11.24 1.26 17.35
N LYS A 293 10.31 1.95 16.66
CA LYS A 293 9.85 1.61 15.31
C LYS A 293 10.49 2.51 14.23
N GLU A 294 11.06 3.64 14.64
CA GLU A 294 11.90 4.55 13.84
C GLU A 294 13.37 4.11 13.90
#